data_AF-A0A7J9JRC1-F1
#
_entry.id   AF-A0A7J9JRC1-F1
#
_cell.length_a   1.000
_cell.length_b   1.000
_cell.length_c   1.000
_cell.angle_alpha   90.00
_cell.angle_beta   90.00
_cell.angle_gamma   90.00
#
_symmetry.space_group_name_H-M   'P 1'
#
loop_
_entity.id
_entity.type
_entity.pdbx_description
1 polymer ?
#
loop_
_entity_poly.entity_id
_entity_poly.type
_entity_poly.pdbx_seq_one_letter_code
_entity_poly.pdbx_strand_id
1 'polypeptide(L)'
;VILDCIGAAYLQRNLDSLNFDGRLCIIGLQGGAVTEIKLNTLFPKRLTVQGAALRPRNPENKAMVVNEVEKNVWPEIVAGKVKPIIYKSFPLSEAGEAHKLMESNEHIGKILLVP
;
A
#
# COMPACT_ATOMS: atom_id res chain seq x y z
N VAL A 1 -8.66 -9.19 -6.70
CA VAL A 1 -7.37 -8.46 -6.66
C VAL A 1 -6.98 -8.33 -5.20
N ILE A 2 -5.71 -8.51 -4.86
CA ILE A 2 -5.16 -8.30 -3.52
C ILE A 2 -4.07 -7.23 -3.60
N LEU A 3 -4.13 -6.24 -2.72
CA LEU A 3 -3.07 -5.27 -2.47
C LEU A 3 -2.40 -5.62 -1.14
N ASP A 4 -1.12 -5.97 -1.16
CA ASP A 4 -0.43 -6.61 -0.04
C ASP A 4 0.72 -5.75 0.49
N CYS A 5 0.66 -5.40 1.77
CA CYS A 5 1.73 -4.70 2.50
C CYS A 5 2.58 -5.61 3.40
N ILE A 6 2.21 -6.90 3.50
CA ILE A 6 2.84 -7.88 4.39
C ILE A 6 3.95 -8.65 3.66
N GLY A 7 3.69 -9.17 2.46
CA GLY A 7 4.70 -9.90 1.69
C GLY A 7 4.91 -11.34 2.17
N ALA A 8 6.14 -11.71 2.51
CA ALA A 8 6.57 -13.11 2.67
C ALA A 8 5.64 -13.98 3.51
N ALA A 9 5.26 -13.53 4.70
CA ALA A 9 4.41 -14.28 5.63
C ALA A 9 3.02 -14.60 5.06
N TYR A 10 2.48 -13.79 4.14
CA TYR A 10 1.11 -13.93 3.61
C TYR A 10 1.06 -14.48 2.19
N LEU A 11 2.20 -14.62 1.50
CA LEU A 11 2.23 -14.92 0.06
C LEU A 11 1.33 -16.12 -0.33
N GLN A 12 1.53 -17.29 0.27
CA GLN A 12 0.75 -18.48 -0.11
C GLN A 12 -0.75 -18.30 0.18
N ARG A 13 -1.10 -17.72 1.32
CA ARG A 13 -2.51 -17.44 1.69
C ARG A 13 -3.16 -16.47 0.71
N ASN A 14 -2.42 -15.46 0.26
CA ASN A 14 -2.87 -14.52 -0.76
C ASN A 14 -3.11 -15.23 -2.10
N LEU A 15 -2.19 -16.08 -2.56
CA LEU A 15 -2.34 -16.85 -3.81
C LEU A 15 -3.54 -17.81 -3.75
N ASP A 16 -3.74 -18.50 -2.63
CA ASP A 16 -4.86 -19.43 -2.45
C ASP A 16 -6.22 -18.71 -2.47
N SER A 17 -6.25 -17.47 -1.95
CA SER A 17 -7.45 -16.62 -1.88
C SER A 17 -7.84 -15.97 -3.22
N LEU A 18 -6.93 -15.92 -4.20
CA LEU A 18 -7.23 -15.36 -5.51
C LEU A 18 -8.15 -16.29 -6.32
N ASN A 19 -9.07 -15.69 -7.08
CA ASN A 19 -9.88 -16.37 -8.07
C ASN A 19 -9.13 -16.50 -9.41
N PHE A 20 -9.72 -17.17 -10.41
CA PHE A 20 -9.21 -17.20 -11.79
C PHE A 20 -8.90 -15.78 -12.29
N ASP A 21 -7.76 -15.64 -12.96
CA ASP A 21 -7.19 -14.38 -13.47
C ASP A 21 -6.95 -13.32 -12.37
N GLY A 22 -6.80 -13.78 -11.12
CA GLY A 22 -6.55 -12.94 -9.96
C GLY A 22 -5.18 -12.26 -9.99
N ARG A 23 -5.12 -11.04 -9.44
CA ARG A 23 -3.90 -10.22 -9.36
C ARG A 23 -3.50 -9.97 -7.91
N LEU A 24 -2.26 -10.26 -7.57
CA LEU A 24 -1.59 -9.88 -6.32
C LEU A 24 -0.61 -8.73 -6.62
N CYS A 25 -0.80 -7.59 -5.96
CA CYS A 25 0.11 -6.45 -6.03
C CYS A 25 0.79 -6.23 -4.67
N ILE A 26 2.10 -6.46 -4.61
CA ILE A 26 2.91 -6.34 -3.40
C ILE A 26 3.49 -4.92 -3.33
N ILE A 27 3.19 -4.20 -2.24
CA ILE A 27 3.61 -2.81 -1.98
C ILE A 27 4.42 -2.65 -0.68
N GLY A 28 4.58 -3.72 0.09
CA GLY A 28 5.32 -3.72 1.35
C GLY A 28 5.78 -5.12 1.75
N LEU A 29 6.72 -5.17 2.70
CA LEU A 29 7.40 -6.39 3.15
C LEU A 29 7.41 -6.49 4.69
N GLN A 30 6.36 -6.03 5.36
CA GLN A 30 6.31 -5.99 6.83
C GLN A 30 6.41 -7.39 7.47
N GLY A 31 5.95 -8.42 6.77
CA GLY A 31 6.05 -9.82 7.15
C GLY A 31 7.23 -10.56 6.53
N GLY A 32 8.24 -9.84 6.02
CA GLY A 32 9.48 -10.39 5.48
C GLY A 32 9.66 -10.23 3.97
N ALA A 33 10.92 -10.25 3.53
CA ALA A 33 11.33 -10.00 2.14
C ALA A 33 11.62 -11.28 1.33
N VAL A 34 11.76 -12.43 1.98
CA VAL A 34 12.18 -13.69 1.36
C VAL A 34 11.19 -14.79 1.74
N THR A 35 10.75 -15.55 0.75
CA THR A 35 9.86 -16.71 0.94
C THR A 35 9.92 -17.62 -0.28
N GLU A 36 9.40 -18.83 -0.13
CA GLU A 36 9.20 -19.78 -1.23
C GLU A 36 7.81 -19.60 -1.85
N ILE A 37 7.70 -19.91 -3.13
CA ILE A 37 6.43 -19.91 -3.86
C ILE A 37 6.19 -21.27 -4.51
N LYS A 38 5.00 -21.84 -4.26
CA LYS A 38 4.52 -23.02 -4.98
C LYS A 38 4.00 -22.60 -6.35
N LEU A 39 4.84 -22.66 -7.38
CA LEU A 39 4.49 -22.18 -8.73
C LEU A 39 3.25 -22.86 -9.33
N ASN A 40 2.94 -24.10 -8.93
CA ASN A 40 1.73 -24.81 -9.34
C ASN A 40 0.43 -24.13 -8.89
N THR A 41 0.47 -23.18 -7.96
CA THR A 41 -0.70 -22.37 -7.56
C THR A 41 -1.03 -21.27 -8.57
N LEU A 42 -0.04 -20.84 -9.37
CA LEU A 42 -0.21 -19.75 -10.34
C LEU A 42 -0.92 -20.22 -11.61
N PHE A 43 -0.50 -21.36 -12.18
CA PHE A 43 -0.96 -21.80 -13.50
C PHE A 43 -2.46 -22.12 -13.59
N PRO A 44 -3.07 -22.92 -12.69
CA PRO A 44 -4.46 -23.35 -12.84
C PRO A 44 -5.44 -22.16 -12.81
N LYS A 45 -5.08 -21.12 -12.04
CA LYS A 45 -5.87 -19.91 -11.89
C LYS A 45 -5.35 -18.75 -12.76
N ARG A 46 -4.29 -18.92 -13.56
CA ARG A 46 -3.66 -17.85 -14.37
C ARG A 46 -3.37 -16.57 -13.57
N LEU A 47 -2.79 -16.74 -12.38
CA LEU A 47 -2.57 -15.62 -11.47
C LEU A 47 -1.45 -14.70 -11.94
N THR A 48 -1.58 -13.40 -11.65
CA THR A 48 -0.52 -12.40 -11.83
C THR A 48 0.03 -11.97 -10.47
N VAL A 49 1.36 -11.97 -10.32
CA VAL A 49 2.05 -11.42 -9.15
C VAL A 49 2.91 -10.24 -9.61
N GLN A 50 2.70 -9.06 -9.01
CA GLN A 50 3.40 -7.83 -9.37
C GLN A 50 3.92 -7.12 -8.11
N GLY A 51 5.12 -6.56 -8.19
CA GLY A 51 5.62 -5.59 -7.21
C GLY A 51 5.40 -4.15 -7.69
N ALA A 52 5.08 -3.24 -6.78
CA ALA A 52 4.97 -1.81 -7.08
C ALA A 52 5.72 -0.95 -6.06
N ALA A 53 6.50 0.00 -6.57
CA ALA A 53 7.21 1.00 -5.77
C ALA A 53 7.12 2.39 -6.42
N LEU A 54 6.96 3.42 -5.58
CA LEU A 54 6.92 4.83 -6.03
C LEU A 54 8.29 5.52 -5.98
N ARG A 55 9.12 5.22 -4.96
CA ARG A 55 10.43 5.88 -4.76
C ARG A 55 11.35 5.81 -6.00
N PRO A 56 11.57 4.65 -6.64
CA PRO A 56 12.55 4.53 -7.73
C PRO A 56 12.05 5.09 -9.07
N ARG A 57 10.80 5.55 -9.16
CA ARG A 57 10.26 6.11 -10.41
C ARG A 57 10.90 7.48 -10.72
N ASN A 58 11.19 7.72 -11.99
CA ASN A 58 11.60 9.04 -12.49
C ASN A 58 10.44 10.07 -12.40
N PRO A 59 10.73 11.38 -12.56
CA PRO A 59 9.71 12.42 -12.49
C PRO A 59 8.56 12.23 -13.49
N GLU A 60 8.84 11.79 -14.71
CA GLU A 60 7.83 11.63 -15.76
C GLU A 60 6.80 10.55 -15.39
N ASN A 61 7.28 9.39 -14.91
CA ASN A 61 6.39 8.33 -14.43
C ASN A 61 5.62 8.74 -13.17
N LYS A 62 6.19 9.60 -12.31
CA LYS A 62 5.49 10.14 -11.15
C LYS A 62 4.39 11.12 -11.59
N ALA A 63 4.66 11.97 -12.56
CA ALA A 63 3.67 12.89 -13.14
C ALA A 63 2.48 12.11 -13.75
N MET A 64 2.74 11.00 -14.44
CA MET A 64 1.66 10.13 -14.93
C MET A 64 0.77 9.60 -13.80
N VAL A 65 1.36 9.17 -12.67
CA VAL A 65 0.58 8.72 -11.51
C VAL A 65 -0.27 9.86 -10.93
N VAL A 66 0.32 11.05 -10.80
CA VAL A 66 -0.41 12.23 -10.29
C VAL A 66 -1.58 12.58 -11.20
N ASN A 67 -1.37 12.60 -12.52
CA ASN A 67 -2.42 12.87 -13.50
C ASN A 67 -3.58 11.86 -13.40
N GLU A 68 -3.27 10.56 -13.23
CA GLU A 68 -4.30 9.54 -13.06
C GLU A 68 -5.04 9.67 -11.72
N VAL A 69 -4.37 10.07 -10.65
CA VAL A 69 -5.02 10.36 -9.35
C VAL A 69 -5.90 11.59 -9.46
N GLU A 70 -5.42 12.66 -10.10
CA GLU A 70 -6.20 13.89 -10.33
C GLU A 70 -7.47 13.60 -11.12
N LYS A 71 -7.35 12.84 -12.21
CA LYS A 71 -8.48 12.49 -13.08
C LYS A 71 -9.50 11.57 -12.39
N ASN A 72 -9.05 10.54 -11.68
CA ASN A 72 -9.92 9.44 -11.26
C ASN A 72 -10.27 9.43 -9.77
N VAL A 73 -9.46 10.06 -8.90
CA VAL A 73 -9.61 9.98 -7.44
C VAL A 73 -9.95 11.34 -6.84
N TRP A 74 -9.35 12.42 -7.35
CA TRP A 74 -9.52 13.77 -6.81
C TRP A 74 -10.98 14.26 -6.79
N PRO A 75 -11.84 13.99 -7.80
CA PRO A 75 -13.24 14.36 -7.75
C PRO A 75 -13.98 13.74 -6.55
N GLU A 76 -13.64 12.51 -6.18
CA GLU A 76 -14.24 11.81 -5.05
C GLU A 76 -13.75 12.34 -3.69
N ILE A 77 -12.53 12.89 -3.64
CA ILE A 77 -12.01 13.62 -2.47
C ILE A 77 -12.76 14.95 -2.32
N VAL A 78 -12.91 15.72 -3.40
CA VAL A 78 -13.66 16.99 -3.39
C VAL A 78 -15.13 16.77 -3.02
N ALA A 79 -15.74 15.69 -3.52
CA ALA A 79 -17.09 15.29 -3.15
C ALA A 79 -17.21 14.75 -1.72
N GLY A 80 -16.09 14.59 -0.99
CA GLY A 80 -16.05 14.09 0.38
C GLY A 80 -16.38 12.60 0.52
N LYS A 81 -16.40 11.83 -0.56
CA LYS A 81 -16.62 10.37 -0.52
C LYS A 81 -15.34 9.62 -0.15
N VAL A 82 -14.18 10.16 -0.51
CA VAL A 82 -12.87 9.68 -0.07
C VAL A 82 -12.29 10.70 0.91
N LYS A 83 -12.01 10.27 2.14
CA LYS A 83 -11.41 11.14 3.17
C LYS A 83 -10.20 10.45 3.80
N PRO A 84 -9.12 11.19 4.10
CA PRO A 84 -8.05 10.66 4.92
C PRO A 84 -8.56 10.44 6.34
N ILE A 85 -8.25 9.28 6.92
CA ILE A 85 -8.44 9.04 8.35
C ILE A 85 -7.22 9.61 9.06
N ILE A 86 -7.40 10.69 9.81
CA ILE A 86 -6.35 11.35 10.58
C ILE A 86 -6.50 10.90 12.02
N TYR A 87 -5.48 10.23 12.55
CA TYR A 87 -5.45 9.76 13.93
C TYR A 87 -5.09 10.89 14.89
N LYS A 88 -3.97 11.59 14.60
CA LYS A 88 -3.45 12.68 15.42
C LYS A 88 -2.59 13.62 14.59
N SER A 89 -2.61 14.90 14.95
CA SER A 89 -1.71 15.91 14.41
C SER A 89 -0.75 16.37 15.51
N PHE A 90 0.51 16.61 15.16
CA PHE A 90 1.55 17.13 16.03
C PHE A 90 2.15 18.39 15.40
N PRO A 91 2.60 19.38 16.20
CA PRO A 91 3.52 20.40 15.71
C PRO A 91 4.77 19.74 15.12
N LEU A 92 5.36 20.33 14.09
CA LEU A 92 6.57 19.80 13.44
C LEU A 92 7.73 19.66 14.44
N SER A 93 7.81 20.53 15.44
CA SER A 93 8.77 20.46 16.55
C SER A 93 8.66 19.17 17.38
N GLU A 94 7.51 18.48 17.33
CA GLU A 94 7.24 17.25 18.07
C GLU A 94 7.33 15.99 17.18
N ALA A 95 8.03 16.06 16.04
CA ALA A 95 8.20 14.91 15.14
C ALA A 95 8.70 13.64 15.85
N GLY A 96 9.55 13.78 16.88
CA GLY A 96 10.00 12.64 17.69
C GLY A 96 8.87 11.91 18.40
N GLU A 97 7.89 12.64 18.96
CA GLU A 97 6.72 12.05 19.61
C GLU A 97 5.75 11.44 18.59
N ALA A 98 5.61 12.06 17.42
CA ALA A 98 4.86 11.50 16.31
C ALA A 98 5.43 10.14 15.85
N HIS A 99 6.76 10.01 15.80
CA HIS A 99 7.44 8.75 15.49
C HIS A 99 7.23 7.68 16.56
N LYS A 100 7.35 8.01 17.85
CA LYS A 100 7.08 7.07 18.94
C LYS A 100 5.66 6.49 18.87
N LEU A 101 4.66 7.34 18.59
CA LEU A 101 3.28 6.89 18.39
C LEU A 101 3.11 6.02 17.14
N MET A 102 3.84 6.31 16.06
CA MET A 102 3.82 5.48 14.85
C MET A 102 4.35 4.06 15.15
N GLU A 103 5.44 3.98 15.91
CA GLU A 103 6.10 2.71 16.25
C GLU A 103 5.31 1.87 17.26
N SER A 104 4.44 2.48 18.07
CA SER A 104 3.58 1.74 19.02
C SER A 104 2.48 0.92 18.32
N ASN A 105 2.18 1.19 17.04
CA ASN A 105 1.08 0.60 16.28
C ASN A 105 -0.33 0.85 16.88
N GLU A 106 -0.49 1.82 17.78
CA GLU A 106 -1.78 2.16 18.39
C GLU A 106 -2.67 3.03 17.49
N HIS A 107 -2.16 3.47 16.33
CA HIS A 107 -2.87 4.39 15.44
C HIS A 107 -3.64 3.68 14.33
N ILE A 108 -4.79 4.25 13.95
CA ILE A 108 -5.52 3.90 12.72
C ILE A 108 -5.54 5.12 11.82
N GLY A 109 -4.97 5.00 10.62
CA GLY A 109 -4.88 6.09 9.66
C GLY A 109 -3.55 6.84 9.71
N LYS A 110 -3.59 8.16 9.55
CA LYS A 110 -2.40 9.02 9.35
C LYS A 110 -2.07 9.83 10.60
N ILE A 111 -0.78 9.98 10.87
CA ILE A 111 -0.23 10.96 11.81
C ILE A 111 0.28 12.13 10.97
N LEU A 112 -0.15 13.35 11.31
CA LEU A 112 0.22 14.56 10.58
C LEU A 112 1.20 15.41 11.38
N LEU A 113 2.15 16.03 10.67
CA LEU A 113 2.99 17.09 11.22
C LEU A 113 2.50 18.43 10.65
N VAL A 114 2.26 19.38 11.54
CA VAL A 114 1.78 20.73 11.21
C VAL A 114 2.94 21.71 11.40
N PRO A 115 3.27 22.54 10.40
CA PRO A 115 4.35 23.54 10.49
C PRO A 115 4.20 24.51 11.65
#